data_AF-A0A6L6GI33-F1
#
_entry.id   AF-A0A6L6GI33-F1
#
_cell.length_a   1.000
_cell.length_b   1.000
_cell.length_c   1.000
_cell.angle_alpha   90.00
_cell.angle_beta   90.00
_cell.angle_gamma   90.00
#
_symmetry.space_group_name_H-M   'P 1'
#
loop_
_entity.id
_entity.type
_entity.pdbx_description
1 polymer ?
#
loop_
_entity_poly.entity_id
_entity_poly.type
_entity_poly.pdbx_seq_one_letter_code
_entity_poly.pdbx_strand_id
1 'polypeptide(L)'
;MNMNKKIKEVLLYGGLGWGLPFFVFFSILRWIEYKSPAFGSLSVFFIVSVTAGCLVGLITKILIKDAVEIKFDMKVFCKSILLFAFAILIYGLIFRYILLPNNWNQSFVGTIILLILLFIASLIQNRMIVKKASL
;
A
#
# COMPACT_ATOMS: atom_id res chain seq x y z
N MET A 1 -23.23 -1.04 22.54
CA MET A 1 -21.89 -0.69 22.02
C MET A 1 -21.93 0.75 21.50
N ASN A 2 -21.16 1.66 22.09
CA ASN A 2 -21.29 3.12 21.92
C ASN A 2 -21.01 3.58 20.48
N MET A 3 -21.85 4.46 19.91
CA MET A 3 -21.73 4.95 18.52
C MET A 3 -20.36 5.61 18.25
N ASN A 4 -19.83 6.33 19.22
CA ASN A 4 -18.47 6.90 19.18
C ASN A 4 -17.36 5.85 19.00
N LYS A 5 -17.52 4.66 19.59
CA LYS A 5 -16.52 3.60 19.47
C LYS A 5 -16.47 3.06 18.03
N LYS A 6 -17.63 2.91 17.38
CA LYS A 6 -17.72 2.43 16.00
C LYS A 6 -17.10 3.40 15.00
N ILE A 7 -17.37 4.70 15.13
CA ILE A 7 -16.81 5.74 14.24
C ILE A 7 -15.30 5.82 14.40
N LYS A 8 -14.81 5.79 15.66
CA LYS A 8 -13.38 5.81 15.96
C LYS A 8 -12.64 4.60 15.35
N GLU A 9 -13.23 3.41 15.42
CA GLU A 9 -12.67 2.20 14.79
C GLU A 9 -12.63 2.33 13.26
N VAL A 10 -13.70 2.80 12.61
CA VAL A 10 -13.72 2.98 11.15
C VAL A 10 -12.66 3.98 10.68
N LEU A 11 -12.50 5.08 11.41
CA LEU A 11 -11.55 6.13 11.05
C LEU A 11 -10.09 5.69 11.30
N LEU A 12 -9.83 4.98 12.40
CA LEU A 12 -8.50 4.44 12.71
C LEU A 12 -8.12 3.29 11.77
N TYR A 13 -8.99 2.29 11.60
CA TYR A 13 -8.63 1.10 10.82
C TYR A 13 -8.81 1.32 9.31
N GLY A 14 -9.86 2.03 8.88
CA GLY A 14 -10.10 2.34 7.48
C GLY A 14 -9.29 3.54 7.01
N GLY A 15 -9.54 4.71 7.61
CA GLY A 15 -8.90 5.96 7.20
C GLY A 15 -7.38 5.92 7.36
N LEU A 16 -6.91 5.68 8.59
CA LEU A 16 -5.46 5.65 8.88
C LEU A 16 -4.81 4.31 8.52
N GLY A 17 -5.52 3.20 8.64
CA GLY A 17 -4.97 1.87 8.33
C GLY A 17 -4.90 1.53 6.83
N TRP A 18 -5.81 2.07 6.01
CA TRP A 18 -5.81 1.83 4.55
C TRP A 18 -5.63 3.11 3.73
N GLY A 19 -6.38 4.16 4.05
CA GLY A 19 -6.40 5.40 3.27
C GLY A 19 -5.05 6.13 3.28
N LEU A 20 -4.43 6.28 4.44
CA LEU A 20 -3.12 6.93 4.57
C LEU A 20 -1.99 6.15 3.86
N PRO A 21 -1.81 4.83 4.08
CA PRO A 21 -0.83 4.05 3.32
C PRO A 21 -1.04 4.12 1.81
N PHE A 22 -2.30 4.08 1.35
CA PHE A 22 -2.63 4.22 -0.07
C PHE A 22 -2.19 5.57 -0.62
N PHE A 23 -2.51 6.66 0.08
CA PHE A 23 -2.10 8.01 -0.29
C PHE A 23 -0.57 8.11 -0.41
N VAL A 24 0.17 7.63 0.59
CA VAL A 24 1.64 7.68 0.60
C VAL A 24 2.22 6.88 -0.57
N PHE A 25 1.76 5.64 -0.75
CA PHE A 25 2.25 4.77 -1.82
C PHE A 25 2.03 5.38 -3.21
N PHE A 26 0.82 5.81 -3.52
CA PHE A 26 0.51 6.40 -4.82
C PHE A 26 1.20 7.74 -5.03
N SER A 27 1.41 8.53 -3.98
CA SER A 27 2.17 9.79 -4.09
C SER A 27 3.63 9.53 -4.48
N ILE A 28 4.26 8.52 -3.86
CA ILE A 28 5.63 8.10 -4.21
C ILE A 28 5.70 7.61 -5.66
N LEU A 29 4.74 6.75 -6.09
CA LEU A 29 4.70 6.28 -7.47
C LEU A 29 4.57 7.42 -8.47
N ARG A 30 3.63 8.35 -8.26
CA ARG A 30 3.43 9.48 -9.18
C ARG A 30 4.66 10.38 -9.24
N TRP A 31 5.36 10.54 -8.12
CA TRP A 31 6.63 11.27 -8.09
C TRP A 31 7.72 10.55 -8.90
N ILE A 32 7.87 9.23 -8.75
CA ILE A 32 8.79 8.41 -9.55
C ILE A 32 8.48 8.55 -11.06
N GLU A 33 7.19 8.56 -11.40
CA GLU A 33 6.72 8.64 -12.79
C GLU A 33 6.69 10.06 -13.36
N TYR A 34 7.13 11.09 -12.60
CA TYR A 34 7.00 12.52 -12.94
C TYR A 34 5.56 12.94 -13.32
N LYS A 35 4.56 12.30 -12.73
CA LYS A 35 3.15 12.65 -12.90
C LYS A 35 2.73 13.69 -11.87
N SER A 36 1.87 14.61 -12.28
CA SER A 36 1.19 15.55 -11.38
C SER A 36 0.46 14.80 -10.26
N PRO A 37 0.14 15.41 -9.10
CA PRO A 37 -0.67 14.76 -8.08
C PRO A 37 -2.00 14.22 -8.65
N ALA A 38 -2.50 13.10 -8.12
CA ALA A 38 -3.84 12.64 -8.48
C ALA A 38 -4.87 13.72 -8.12
N PHE A 39 -5.92 13.89 -8.94
CA PHE A 39 -6.92 14.96 -8.77
C PHE A 39 -6.33 16.39 -8.76
N GLY A 40 -5.11 16.58 -9.29
CA GLY A 40 -4.46 17.89 -9.42
C GLY A 40 -3.96 18.51 -8.10
N SER A 41 -4.23 17.90 -6.94
CA SER A 41 -3.84 18.42 -5.64
C SER A 41 -3.57 17.30 -4.64
N LEU A 42 -2.44 17.39 -3.93
CA LEU A 42 -2.10 16.45 -2.86
C LEU A 42 -3.14 16.46 -1.73
N SER A 43 -3.65 17.64 -1.36
CA SER A 43 -4.66 17.77 -0.31
C SER A 43 -5.98 17.11 -0.71
N VAL A 44 -6.41 17.28 -1.97
CA VAL A 44 -7.62 16.64 -2.48
C VAL A 44 -7.43 15.13 -2.56
N PHE A 45 -6.29 14.67 -3.08
CA PHE A 45 -5.98 13.24 -3.13
C PHE A 45 -5.93 12.60 -1.75
N PHE A 46 -5.39 13.30 -0.74
CA PHE A 46 -5.38 12.85 0.64
C PHE A 46 -6.79 12.65 1.18
N ILE A 47 -7.68 13.64 1.01
CA ILE A 47 -9.07 13.55 1.46
C ILE A 47 -9.79 12.39 0.78
N VAL A 48 -9.64 12.25 -0.54
CA VAL A 48 -10.23 11.13 -1.30
C VAL A 48 -9.69 9.78 -0.79
N SER A 49 -8.39 9.68 -0.54
CA SER A 49 -7.78 8.43 -0.05
C SER A 49 -8.28 8.06 1.35
N VAL A 50 -8.35 9.03 2.26
CA VAL A 50 -8.85 8.80 3.63
C VAL A 50 -10.34 8.45 3.63
N THR A 51 -11.15 9.15 2.84
CA THR A 51 -12.60 8.86 2.73
C THR A 51 -12.86 7.49 2.12
N ALA A 52 -12.15 7.13 1.05
CA ALA A 52 -12.20 5.77 0.48
C ALA A 52 -11.70 4.71 1.48
N GLY A 53 -10.63 4.98 2.21
CA GLY A 53 -10.13 4.12 3.29
C GLY A 53 -11.18 3.87 4.37
N CYS A 54 -11.92 4.91 4.79
CA CYS A 54 -13.03 4.77 5.73
C CYS A 54 -14.17 3.89 5.18
N LEU A 55 -14.51 4.01 3.88
CA LEU A 55 -15.50 3.13 3.24
C LEU A 55 -15.04 1.67 3.24
N VAL A 56 -13.77 1.42 2.92
CA VAL A 56 -13.18 0.07 3.01
C VAL A 56 -13.25 -0.45 4.45
N GLY A 57 -12.86 0.36 5.43
CA GLY A 57 -12.93 -0.01 6.86
C GLY A 57 -14.36 -0.35 7.33
N LEU A 58 -15.36 0.36 6.82
CA LEU A 58 -16.78 0.04 7.07
C LEU A 58 -17.14 -1.32 6.48
N ILE A 59 -16.81 -1.56 5.20
CA ILE A 59 -17.11 -2.81 4.49
C ILE A 59 -16.41 -3.99 5.19
N THR A 60 -15.12 -3.86 5.51
CA THR A 60 -14.35 -4.90 6.21
C THR A 60 -14.96 -5.25 7.56
N LYS A 61 -15.42 -4.25 8.32
CA LYS A 61 -16.07 -4.47 9.62
C LYS A 61 -17.44 -5.15 9.51
N ILE A 62 -18.17 -4.89 8.43
CA ILE A 62 -19.44 -5.56 8.16
C ILE A 62 -19.21 -7.03 7.79
N LEU A 63 -18.17 -7.30 7.00
CA LEU A 63 -17.85 -8.64 6.48
C LEU A 63 -17.14 -9.53 7.52
N ILE A 64 -16.25 -8.95 8.34
CA ILE A 64 -15.45 -9.67 9.32
C ILE A 64 -16.00 -9.35 10.71
N LYS A 65 -16.95 -10.17 11.18
CA LYS A 65 -17.56 -10.04 12.51
C LYS A 65 -16.60 -10.35 13.65
N ASP A 66 -15.60 -11.20 13.41
CA ASP A 66 -14.63 -11.65 14.40
C ASP A 66 -13.22 -11.30 13.92
N ALA A 67 -12.78 -10.07 14.23
CA ALA A 67 -11.39 -9.69 14.02
C ALA A 67 -10.52 -10.45 15.03
N VAL A 68 -9.92 -11.56 14.59
CA VAL A 68 -8.87 -12.26 15.34
C VAL A 68 -7.78 -11.24 15.66
N GLU A 69 -7.38 -11.15 16.93
CA GLU A 69 -6.28 -10.28 17.35
C GLU A 69 -5.01 -10.65 16.55
N ILE A 70 -4.67 -9.81 15.58
CA ILE A 70 -3.46 -9.98 14.78
C ILE A 70 -2.29 -9.69 15.72
N LYS A 71 -1.59 -10.73 16.19
CA LYS A 71 -0.32 -10.57 16.91
C LYS A 71 0.68 -9.86 16.00
N PHE A 72 0.96 -8.60 16.32
CA PHE A 72 1.88 -7.78 15.56
C PHE A 72 3.33 -8.09 15.95
N ASP A 73 4.11 -8.59 15.00
CA ASP A 73 5.54 -8.82 15.19
C ASP A 73 6.35 -7.70 14.53
N MET A 74 6.89 -6.78 15.34
CA MET A 74 7.67 -5.63 14.86
C MET A 74 8.84 -6.04 13.96
N LYS A 75 9.49 -7.18 14.21
CA LYS A 75 10.65 -7.63 13.43
C LYS A 75 10.22 -8.08 12.03
N VAL A 76 9.09 -8.78 11.93
CA VAL A 76 8.50 -9.18 10.64
C VAL A 76 7.98 -7.96 9.89
N PHE A 77 7.35 -7.02 10.59
CA PHE A 77 6.85 -5.78 10.01
C PHE A 77 7.98 -4.94 9.40
N CYS A 78 9.06 -4.67 10.14
CA CYS A 78 10.20 -3.91 9.62
C CYS A 78 10.83 -4.57 8.38
N LYS A 79 10.97 -5.91 8.38
CA LYS A 79 11.45 -6.64 7.21
C LYS A 79 10.52 -6.51 6.02
N SER A 80 9.21 -6.56 6.24
CA SER A 80 8.20 -6.43 5.18
C SER A 80 8.19 -5.04 4.57
N ILE A 81 8.29 -3.98 5.40
CA ILE A 81 8.46 -2.60 4.92
C ILE A 81 9.75 -2.46 4.10
N LEU A 82 10.87 -3.00 4.59
CA LEU A 82 12.15 -2.88 3.91
C LEU A 82 12.12 -3.57 2.54
N LEU A 83 11.50 -4.75 2.46
CA LEU A 83 11.31 -5.48 1.22
C LEU A 83 10.42 -4.71 0.23
N PHE A 84 9.35 -4.11 0.72
CA PHE A 84 8.45 -3.26 -0.08
C PHE A 84 9.16 -2.01 -0.60
N ALA A 85 9.91 -1.31 0.27
CA ALA A 85 10.70 -0.15 -0.11
C ALA A 85 11.75 -0.51 -1.17
N PHE A 86 12.39 -1.68 -1.04
CA PHE A 86 13.33 -2.19 -2.02
C PHE A 86 12.67 -2.46 -3.39
N ALA A 87 11.46 -3.04 -3.39
CA ALA A 87 10.70 -3.25 -4.63
C ALA A 87 10.36 -1.92 -5.33
N ILE A 88 9.91 -0.91 -4.57
CA ILE A 88 9.64 0.44 -5.12
C ILE A 88 10.92 1.09 -5.65
N LEU A 89 12.04 0.92 -4.94
CA LEU A 89 13.32 1.47 -5.36
C LEU A 89 13.79 0.84 -6.68
N ILE A 90 13.74 -0.49 -6.81
CA ILE A 90 14.04 -1.18 -8.07
C ILE A 90 13.13 -0.68 -9.19
N TYR A 91 11.83 -0.59 -8.93
CA TYR A 91 10.88 -0.05 -9.89
C TYR A 91 11.26 1.37 -10.33
N GLY A 92 11.61 2.25 -9.40
CA GLY A 92 12.02 3.62 -9.73
C GLY A 92 13.30 3.69 -10.56
N LEU A 93 14.27 2.83 -10.29
CA LEU A 93 15.48 2.72 -11.11
C LEU A 93 15.15 2.24 -12.54
N ILE A 94 14.35 1.19 -12.68
CA ILE A 94 13.91 0.68 -13.98
C ILE A 94 13.12 1.76 -14.73
N PHE A 95 12.20 2.44 -14.05
CA PHE A 95 11.40 3.49 -14.66
C PHE A 95 12.28 4.62 -15.20
N ARG A 96 13.22 5.11 -14.40
CA ARG A 96 14.06 6.26 -14.74
C ARG A 96 15.12 5.94 -15.78
N TYR A 97 15.77 4.78 -15.70
CA TYR A 97 16.92 4.45 -16.55
C TYR A 97 16.57 3.58 -17.76
N ILE A 98 15.42 2.90 -17.75
CA ILE A 98 15.02 2.00 -18.84
C ILE A 98 13.74 2.48 -19.51
N LEU A 99 12.65 2.70 -18.76
CA LEU A 99 11.36 3.02 -19.38
C LEU A 99 11.30 4.44 -19.95
N LEU A 100 11.86 5.42 -19.22
CA LEU A 100 11.79 6.82 -19.62
C LEU A 100 12.66 7.13 -20.85
N PRO A 101 13.93 6.69 -20.95
CA PRO A 101 14.76 6.94 -22.15
C PRO A 101 14.24 6.25 -23.41
N ASN A 102 13.55 5.11 -23.26
CA ASN A 102 12.98 4.35 -24.38
C ASN A 102 11.55 4.79 -24.74
N ASN A 103 11.00 5.86 -24.14
CA ASN A 103 9.62 6.32 -24.33
C ASN A 103 8.54 5.26 -24.04
N TRP A 104 8.84 4.30 -23.16
CA TRP A 104 7.90 3.26 -22.73
C TRP A 104 7.10 3.66 -21.48
N ASN A 105 7.31 4.86 -20.96
CA ASN A 105 6.64 5.41 -19.78
C ASN A 105 5.11 5.54 -19.92
N GLN A 106 4.57 5.64 -21.13
CA GLN A 106 3.13 5.68 -21.38
C GLN A 106 2.52 4.29 -21.62
N SER A 107 3.34 3.26 -21.76
CA SER A 107 2.89 1.90 -22.01
C SER A 107 2.52 1.16 -20.71
N PHE A 108 1.69 0.13 -20.84
CA PHE A 108 1.30 -0.74 -19.73
C PHE A 108 2.49 -1.51 -19.10
N VAL A 109 3.68 -1.45 -19.72
CA VAL A 109 4.90 -2.16 -19.31
C VAL A 109 5.33 -1.73 -17.91
N GLY A 110 5.29 -0.43 -17.59
CA GLY A 110 5.66 0.05 -16.24
C GLY A 110 4.76 -0.55 -15.15
N THR A 111 3.46 -0.62 -15.41
CA THR A 111 2.50 -1.23 -14.49
C THR A 111 2.76 -2.73 -14.32
N ILE A 112 3.06 -3.45 -15.39
CA ILE A 112 3.39 -4.89 -15.33
C ILE A 112 4.65 -5.13 -14.50
N ILE A 113 5.71 -4.33 -14.71
CA ILE A 113 6.96 -4.45 -13.95
C ILE A 113 6.69 -4.20 -12.46
N LEU A 114 5.92 -3.16 -12.13
CA LEU A 114 5.55 -2.87 -10.73
C LEU A 114 4.78 -4.04 -10.11
N LEU A 115 3.79 -4.60 -10.82
CA LEU A 115 3.01 -5.75 -10.34
C LEU A 115 3.88 -6.98 -10.10
N ILE A 116 4.83 -7.27 -11.00
CA ILE A 116 5.78 -8.38 -10.85
C ILE A 116 6.65 -8.17 -9.60
N LEU A 117 7.21 -6.97 -9.41
CA LEU A 117 8.05 -6.67 -8.26
C LEU A 117 7.29 -6.79 -6.93
N LEU A 118 6.06 -6.27 -6.88
CA LEU A 118 5.20 -6.41 -5.70
C LEU A 118 4.80 -7.87 -5.44
N PHE A 119 4.56 -8.65 -6.50
CA PHE A 119 4.26 -10.08 -6.39
C PHE A 119 5.46 -10.87 -5.83
N ILE A 120 6.67 -10.62 -6.35
CA ILE A 120 7.91 -11.22 -5.83
C ILE A 120 8.11 -10.85 -4.37
N ALA A 121 7.92 -9.57 -4.02
CA ALA A 121 7.99 -9.11 -2.63
C ALA A 121 7.00 -9.87 -1.74
N SER A 122 5.75 -10.02 -2.18
CA SER A 122 4.74 -10.78 -1.44
C SER A 122 5.11 -12.26 -1.27
N LEU A 123 5.69 -12.91 -2.28
CA LEU A 123 6.13 -14.30 -2.19
C LEU A 123 7.26 -14.48 -1.17
N ILE A 124 8.25 -13.58 -1.17
CA ILE A 124 9.35 -13.60 -0.21
C ILE A 124 8.81 -13.37 1.21
N GLN A 125 7.90 -12.40 1.39
CA GLN A 125 7.27 -12.12 2.66
C GLN A 125 6.53 -13.35 3.22
N ASN A 126 5.73 -14.04 2.39
CA ASN A 126 5.03 -15.25 2.82
C ASN A 126 6.01 -16.34 3.26
N ARG A 127 7.12 -16.54 2.55
CA ARG A 127 8.17 -17.50 2.95
C ARG A 127 8.83 -17.13 4.28
N MET A 128 8.98 -15.85 4.58
CA MET A 128 9.53 -15.40 5.88
C MET A 128 8.57 -15.69 7.04
N ILE A 129 7.27 -15.56 6.82
CA ILE A 129 6.24 -15.79 7.86
C ILE A 129 6.10 -17.29 8.13
N VAL A 130 5.98 -18.12 7.08
CA VAL A 130 5.79 -19.58 7.22
C VAL A 130 6.96 -20.24 7.94
N LYS A 131 8.21 -19.83 7.66
CA LYS A 131 9.40 -20.35 8.36
C LYS A 131 9.42 -20.07 9.87
N LYS A 132 8.62 -19.11 10.35
CA LYS A 132 8.55 -18.76 11.77
C LYS A 132 7.51 -19.59 12.54
N ALA A 133 6.57 -20.23 11.83
CA ALA A 133 5.55 -21.09 12.42
C ALA A 133 6.02 -22.56 12.58
N SER A 134 7.16 -22.92 12.01
CA SER A 134 7.74 -24.28 12.03
C SER A 134 8.93 -24.45 12.99
N LEU A 135 9.14 -23.50 13.90
CA LEU A 135 10.15 -23.50 14.97
C LEU A 135 9.43 -23.24 16.30
#